data_AF-A0A0F7M789-F1
#
_entry.id   AF-A0A0F7M789-F1
#
_cell.length_a   1.000
_cell.length_b   1.000
_cell.length_c   1.000
_cell.angle_alpha   90.00
_cell.angle_beta   90.00
_cell.angle_gamma   90.00
#
_symmetry.space_group_name_H-M   'P 1'
#
loop_
_entity.id
_entity.type
_entity.pdbx_description
1 polymer ?
#
loop_
_entity_poly.entity_id
_entity_poly.type
_entity_poly.pdbx_seq_one_letter_code
_entity_poly.pdbx_strand_id
1 'polypeptide(L)'
;MKTAALLFVALALLACSVSSPLGPSWQRYISRLENVLDRNATAPQPQDFLHYPKQRDLVVAFSSPSINLLDFLQLRKCKLGETIAQRNSILGKHSDAAGRLIFDLQFLAQLEDCLKTLDQDNDTELRQSLKKAGAIKQQELPARIFAASLAGPEFRELWAKPNRAQTYPIDGADPAIKPLKQWLRWQKNWLAGEWQINPNAVLMTLGEIRKGLAGDLLNAQRLNLAGLISATALIDSRLGNRPLCLVGSSPPAASHFRNVLSKFFIADIQKTASRINRHQQQLLPVIHDIETTLFEVMASADIKLPEQYRQWQSNRQQLFELLIQAHRDHVNAAGALLHQCGMTPG
;
A
#
# COMPACT_ATOMS: atom_id res chain seq x y z
N MET A 1 24.61 46.56 15.96
CA MET A 1 23.77 46.34 14.76
C MET A 1 24.07 45.05 13.98
N LYS A 2 25.21 44.36 14.17
CA LYS A 2 25.50 43.09 13.47
C LYS A 2 24.92 41.84 14.18
N THR A 3 24.70 41.89 15.49
CA THR A 3 24.14 40.78 16.29
C THR A 3 22.63 40.61 16.13
N ALA A 4 21.88 41.69 15.88
CA ALA A 4 20.43 41.62 15.65
C ALA A 4 20.07 41.00 14.28
N ALA A 5 20.91 41.18 13.26
CA ALA A 5 20.72 40.59 11.94
C ALA A 5 20.96 39.06 11.93
N LEU A 6 21.88 38.57 12.77
CA LEU A 6 22.14 37.13 12.92
C LEU A 6 21.00 36.40 13.66
N LEU A 7 20.31 37.07 14.59
CA LEU A 7 19.14 36.49 15.28
C LEU A 7 17.91 36.38 14.36
N PHE A 8 17.74 37.33 13.42
CA PHE A 8 16.63 37.33 12.48
C PHE A 8 16.78 36.28 11.37
N VAL A 9 18.02 35.99 10.94
CA VAL A 9 18.30 34.92 9.98
C VAL A 9 18.19 33.52 10.63
N ALA A 10 18.52 33.39 11.93
CA ALA A 10 18.34 32.14 12.66
C ALA A 10 16.86 31.80 12.92
N LEU A 11 15.97 32.80 13.08
CA LEU A 11 14.53 32.56 13.19
C LEU A 11 13.86 32.18 11.86
N ALA A 12 14.40 32.64 10.74
CA ALA A 12 13.89 32.30 9.40
C ALA A 12 14.20 30.85 8.98
N LEU A 13 15.18 30.19 9.60
CA LEU A 13 15.53 28.79 9.37
C LEU A 13 14.75 27.79 10.26
N LEU A 14 13.95 28.27 11.21
CA LEU A 14 13.02 27.45 11.99
C LEU A 14 11.62 27.33 11.34
N ALA A 15 11.40 27.96 10.18
CA ALA A 15 10.24 27.71 9.34
C ALA A 15 10.43 26.44 8.48
N CYS A 16 10.98 25.36 9.05
CA CYS A 16 10.66 24.03 8.57
C CYS A 16 9.16 23.86 8.83
N SER A 17 8.37 23.82 7.76
CA SER A 17 6.94 23.61 7.84
C SER A 17 6.66 22.28 8.52
N VAL A 18 6.48 22.29 9.84
CA VAL A 18 5.84 21.19 10.55
C VAL A 18 4.47 21.07 9.91
N SER A 19 4.30 20.04 9.08
CA SER A 19 3.02 19.69 8.48
C SER A 19 2.01 19.66 9.61
N SER A 20 1.07 20.61 9.63
CA SER A 20 -0.03 20.53 10.60
C SER A 20 -0.70 19.17 10.37
N PRO A 21 -0.95 18.38 11.44
CA PRO A 21 -1.52 17.07 11.23
C PRO A 21 -2.86 17.23 10.51
N LEU A 22 -3.07 16.42 9.47
CA LEU A 22 -4.21 16.56 8.55
C LEU A 22 -5.57 16.60 9.27
N GLY A 23 -5.72 15.82 10.35
CA GLY A 23 -6.93 15.81 11.18
C GLY A 23 -7.28 17.19 11.76
N PRO A 24 -6.38 17.82 12.55
CA PRO A 24 -6.52 19.20 13.00
C PRO A 24 -6.80 20.23 11.90
N SER A 25 -6.21 20.11 10.71
CA SER A 25 -6.53 21.00 9.58
C SER A 25 -8.00 20.85 9.14
N TRP A 26 -8.50 19.62 9.02
CA TRP A 26 -9.92 19.35 8.74
C TRP A 26 -10.85 19.85 9.85
N GLN A 27 -10.53 19.61 11.12
CA GLN A 27 -11.31 20.10 12.25
C GLN A 27 -11.42 21.63 12.24
N ARG A 28 -10.30 22.31 11.99
CA ARG A 28 -10.26 23.77 11.89
C ARG A 28 -11.12 24.26 10.72
N TYR A 29 -11.02 23.63 9.56
CA TYR A 29 -11.83 24.01 8.39
C TYR A 29 -13.33 23.84 8.65
N ILE A 30 -13.73 22.68 9.16
CA ILE A 30 -15.13 22.39 9.51
C ILE A 30 -15.66 23.42 10.53
N SER A 31 -14.93 23.66 11.62
CA SER A 31 -15.35 24.64 12.64
C SER A 31 -15.49 26.05 12.07
N ARG A 32 -14.64 26.45 11.12
CA ARG A 32 -14.78 27.75 10.45
C ARG A 32 -15.99 27.79 9.52
N LEU A 33 -16.30 26.69 8.82
CA LEU A 33 -17.52 26.59 8.02
C LEU A 33 -18.78 26.67 8.88
N GLU A 34 -18.82 25.99 10.02
CA GLU A 34 -19.97 26.03 10.93
C GLU A 34 -20.33 27.46 11.33
N ASN A 35 -19.31 28.22 11.76
CA ASN A 35 -19.46 29.61 12.17
C ASN A 35 -19.91 30.53 11.03
N VAL A 36 -19.38 30.35 9.81
CA VAL A 36 -19.69 31.23 8.68
C VAL A 36 -21.06 30.91 8.06
N LEU A 37 -21.44 29.64 8.04
CA LEU A 37 -22.69 29.19 7.45
C LEU A 37 -23.86 29.22 8.45
N ASP A 38 -23.57 29.41 9.74
CA ASP A 38 -24.52 29.33 10.84
C ASP A 38 -25.27 27.98 10.82
N ARG A 39 -24.46 26.91 10.75
CA ARG A 39 -24.90 25.52 10.66
C ARG A 39 -23.96 24.66 11.49
N ASN A 40 -24.51 23.66 12.17
CA ASN A 40 -23.70 22.67 12.88
C ASN A 40 -23.42 21.50 11.95
N ALA A 41 -22.18 20.99 11.97
CA ALA A 41 -21.88 19.78 11.27
C ALA A 41 -22.69 18.65 11.89
N THR A 42 -23.30 17.82 11.04
CA THR A 42 -23.75 16.51 11.51
C THR A 42 -22.50 15.76 11.97
N ALA A 43 -22.57 15.04 13.09
CA ALA A 43 -21.44 14.25 13.58
C ALA A 43 -20.88 13.39 12.42
N PRO A 44 -19.58 13.53 12.07
CA PRO A 44 -19.03 12.78 10.96
C PRO A 44 -19.25 11.29 11.22
N GLN A 45 -19.80 10.59 10.23
CA GLN A 45 -19.80 9.13 10.27
C GLN A 45 -18.32 8.69 10.29
N PRO A 46 -17.87 7.96 11.33
CA PRO A 46 -16.48 7.54 11.41
C PRO A 46 -16.20 6.62 10.22
N GLN A 47 -15.36 7.07 9.30
CA GLN A 47 -14.82 6.19 8.28
C GLN A 47 -13.84 5.26 8.97
N ASP A 48 -14.13 3.97 9.01
CA ASP A 48 -13.26 2.98 9.64
C ASP A 48 -11.95 2.83 8.87
N PHE A 49 -10.89 2.48 9.61
CA PHE A 49 -9.61 2.21 8.95
C PHE A 49 -9.69 0.90 8.18
N LEU A 50 -9.26 0.91 6.92
CA LEU A 50 -9.21 -0.31 6.12
C LEU A 50 -8.07 -1.20 6.60
N HIS A 51 -8.42 -2.20 7.41
CA HIS A 51 -7.46 -3.14 7.94
C HIS A 51 -7.05 -4.18 6.90
N TYR A 52 -5.74 -4.43 6.80
CA TYR A 52 -5.22 -5.55 6.01
C TYR A 52 -5.73 -6.89 6.56
N PRO A 53 -6.02 -7.90 5.70
CA PRO A 53 -6.51 -9.18 6.17
C PRO A 53 -5.54 -9.89 7.12
N LYS A 54 -6.10 -10.66 8.07
CA LYS A 54 -5.30 -11.44 9.02
C LYS A 54 -4.63 -12.60 8.28
N GLN A 55 -3.46 -13.02 8.76
CA GLN A 55 -2.66 -14.05 8.10
C GLN A 55 -3.40 -15.38 7.90
N ARG A 56 -4.21 -15.78 8.90
CA ARG A 56 -5.03 -17.00 8.83
C ARG A 56 -6.07 -16.98 7.71
N ASP A 57 -6.45 -15.79 7.25
CA ASP A 57 -7.47 -15.59 6.21
C ASP A 57 -6.81 -15.52 4.81
N LEU A 58 -5.48 -15.53 4.72
CA LEU A 58 -4.69 -15.47 3.48
C LEU A 58 -3.94 -16.78 3.18
N VAL A 59 -4.40 -17.89 3.76
CA VAL A 59 -3.72 -19.19 3.63
C VAL A 59 -3.99 -19.80 2.25
N VAL A 60 -2.92 -20.29 1.62
CA VAL A 60 -2.99 -21.11 0.41
C VAL A 60 -2.44 -22.50 0.75
N ALA A 61 -3.14 -23.54 0.28
CA ALA A 61 -2.72 -24.92 0.48
C ALA A 61 -1.58 -25.29 -0.49
N PHE A 62 -0.67 -26.14 -0.04
CA PHE A 62 0.49 -26.55 -0.83
C PHE A 62 0.79 -28.03 -0.66
N SER A 63 1.29 -28.64 -1.73
CA SER A 63 1.79 -30.00 -1.75
C SER A 63 3.13 -30.09 -1.03
N SER A 64 3.34 -31.18 -0.29
CA SER A 64 4.59 -31.45 0.41
C SER A 64 5.17 -32.78 -0.06
N PRO A 65 5.84 -32.82 -1.23
CA PRO A 65 6.54 -34.02 -1.66
C PRO A 65 7.70 -34.31 -0.70
N SER A 66 7.77 -35.53 -0.18
CA SER A 66 8.87 -36.03 0.63
C SER A 66 9.86 -36.82 -0.22
N ILE A 67 11.16 -36.64 0.03
CA ILE A 67 12.23 -37.46 -0.52
C ILE A 67 12.68 -38.45 0.57
N ASN A 68 12.92 -39.71 0.21
CA ASN A 68 13.37 -40.73 1.16
C ASN A 68 14.82 -40.47 1.63
N LEU A 69 15.22 -41.04 2.77
CA LEU A 69 16.53 -40.89 3.37
C LEU A 69 17.68 -41.44 2.50
N LEU A 70 17.47 -42.57 1.81
CA LEU A 70 18.49 -43.18 0.94
C LEU A 70 18.75 -42.32 -0.30
N ASP A 71 17.68 -41.83 -0.92
CA ASP A 71 17.70 -40.87 -2.02
C ASP A 71 18.47 -39.60 -1.64
N PHE A 72 18.28 -39.11 -0.41
CA PHE A 72 18.97 -37.93 0.08
C PHE A 72 20.50 -38.08 0.14
N LEU A 73 21.02 -39.27 0.44
CA LEU A 73 22.46 -39.52 0.47
C LEU A 73 23.10 -39.42 -0.91
N GLN A 74 22.39 -39.80 -1.97
CA GLN A 74 22.85 -39.69 -3.35
C GLN A 74 22.95 -38.23 -3.82
N LEU A 75 22.13 -37.34 -3.24
CA LEU A 75 22.13 -35.91 -3.57
C LEU A 75 23.37 -35.15 -3.07
N ARG A 76 24.24 -35.75 -2.25
CA ARG A 76 25.51 -35.13 -1.82
C ARG A 76 26.45 -34.82 -2.99
N LYS A 77 26.21 -35.42 -4.16
CA LYS A 77 26.97 -35.19 -5.40
C LYS A 77 26.66 -33.85 -6.07
N CYS A 78 25.58 -33.17 -5.71
CA CYS A 78 25.15 -31.93 -6.35
C CYS A 78 24.75 -30.86 -5.32
N LYS A 79 24.75 -29.58 -5.73
CA LYS A 79 24.40 -28.45 -4.85
C LYS A 79 22.99 -28.55 -4.25
N LEU A 80 22.07 -29.15 -5.00
CA LEU A 80 20.68 -29.36 -4.58
C LEU A 80 20.58 -30.17 -3.27
N GLY A 81 21.51 -31.10 -3.03
CA GLY A 81 21.57 -31.85 -1.78
C GLY A 81 21.76 -30.95 -0.56
N GLU A 82 22.60 -29.92 -0.66
CA GLU A 82 22.80 -28.93 0.41
C GLU A 82 21.53 -28.11 0.66
N THR A 83 20.86 -27.67 -0.41
CA THR A 83 19.61 -26.90 -0.30
C THR A 83 18.49 -27.73 0.34
N ILE A 84 18.37 -29.02 -0.01
CA ILE A 84 17.42 -29.94 0.64
C ILE A 84 17.82 -30.20 2.11
N ALA A 85 19.12 -30.34 2.40
CA ALA A 85 19.61 -30.50 3.78
C ALA A 85 19.23 -29.29 4.65
N GLN A 86 19.44 -28.07 4.14
CA GLN A 86 19.05 -26.83 4.80
C GLN A 86 17.55 -26.77 5.05
N ARG A 87 16.72 -27.18 4.09
CA ARG A 87 15.27 -27.25 4.26
C ARG A 87 14.83 -28.24 5.33
N ASN A 88 15.52 -29.38 5.44
CA ASN A 88 15.22 -30.44 6.40
C ASN A 88 15.80 -30.19 7.80
N SER A 89 16.68 -29.19 7.95
CA SER A 89 17.13 -28.73 9.26
C SER A 89 15.97 -28.20 10.11
N ILE A 90 16.17 -28.08 11.43
CA ILE A 90 15.16 -27.53 12.34
C ILE A 90 14.72 -26.13 11.88
N LEU A 91 15.68 -25.25 11.58
CA LEU A 91 15.38 -23.90 11.12
C LEU A 91 14.65 -23.91 9.77
N GLY A 92 15.07 -24.78 8.85
CA GLY A 92 14.41 -24.94 7.55
C GLY A 92 12.97 -25.43 7.69
N LYS A 93 12.69 -26.38 8.59
CA LYS A 93 11.34 -26.91 8.85
C LYS A 93 10.38 -25.84 9.36
N HIS A 94 10.89 -24.89 10.14
CA HIS A 94 10.13 -23.78 10.71
C HIS A 94 10.24 -22.46 9.93
N SER A 95 10.77 -22.49 8.70
CA SER A 95 10.82 -21.32 7.83
C SER A 95 9.44 -20.73 7.56
N ASP A 96 9.39 -19.40 7.55
CA ASP A 96 8.23 -18.62 7.14
C ASP A 96 8.02 -18.71 5.61
N ALA A 97 7.01 -17.99 5.09
CA ALA A 97 6.68 -18.06 3.67
C ALA A 97 7.81 -17.55 2.77
N ALA A 98 8.55 -16.51 3.19
CA ALA A 98 9.68 -15.97 2.44
C ALA A 98 10.85 -16.97 2.39
N GLY A 99 11.20 -17.59 3.51
CA GLY A 99 12.22 -18.64 3.57
C GLY A 99 11.84 -19.87 2.73
N ARG A 100 10.56 -20.25 2.70
CA ARG A 100 10.05 -21.33 1.83
C ARG A 100 10.16 -20.98 0.35
N LEU A 101 9.81 -19.76 -0.04
CA LEU A 101 9.97 -19.29 -1.42
C LEU A 101 11.45 -19.30 -1.85
N ILE A 102 12.35 -18.80 -0.99
CA ILE A 102 13.80 -18.82 -1.26
C ILE A 102 14.28 -20.25 -1.51
N PHE A 103 13.86 -21.21 -0.68
CA PHE A 103 14.18 -22.62 -0.88
C PHE A 103 13.62 -23.14 -2.22
N ASP A 104 12.36 -22.85 -2.54
CA ASP A 104 11.73 -23.34 -3.77
C ASP A 104 12.44 -22.79 -5.02
N LEU A 105 12.84 -21.52 -5.01
CA LEU A 105 13.61 -20.89 -6.09
C LEU A 105 15.02 -21.49 -6.21
N GLN A 106 15.73 -21.69 -5.10
CA GLN A 106 17.03 -22.37 -5.11
C GLN A 106 16.94 -23.81 -5.62
N PHE A 107 15.90 -24.54 -5.21
CA PHE A 107 15.64 -25.89 -5.67
C PHE A 107 15.48 -25.90 -7.20
N LEU A 108 14.60 -25.04 -7.72
CA LEU A 108 14.31 -24.95 -9.15
C LEU A 108 15.57 -24.53 -9.94
N ALA A 109 16.33 -23.56 -9.44
CA ALA A 109 17.56 -23.08 -10.07
C ALA A 109 18.68 -24.13 -10.17
N GLN A 110 18.72 -25.10 -9.24
CA GLN A 110 19.78 -26.11 -9.15
C GLN A 110 19.35 -27.49 -9.69
N LEU A 111 18.06 -27.65 -10.03
CA LEU A 111 17.47 -28.94 -10.38
C LEU A 111 18.13 -29.54 -11.62
N GLU A 112 18.23 -28.78 -12.70
CA GLU A 112 18.74 -29.29 -13.98
C GLU A 112 20.20 -29.73 -13.87
N ASP A 113 21.04 -28.94 -13.21
CA ASP A 113 22.44 -29.29 -12.99
C ASP A 113 22.58 -30.54 -12.13
N CYS A 114 21.78 -30.68 -11.07
CA CYS A 114 21.79 -31.89 -10.26
C CYS A 114 21.37 -33.12 -11.09
N LEU A 115 20.35 -32.99 -11.94
CA LEU A 115 19.92 -34.06 -12.85
C LEU A 115 21.00 -34.42 -13.89
N LYS A 116 21.96 -33.54 -14.20
CA LYS A 116 23.10 -33.90 -15.06
C LYS A 116 24.19 -34.66 -14.31
N THR A 117 24.32 -34.44 -13.00
CA THR A 117 25.31 -35.11 -12.15
C THR A 117 24.90 -36.52 -11.70
N LEU A 118 23.59 -36.81 -11.60
CA LEU A 118 23.09 -38.13 -11.22
C LEU A 118 23.26 -39.14 -12.36
N ASP A 119 23.55 -40.40 -12.01
CA ASP A 119 23.69 -41.49 -12.96
C ASP A 119 22.31 -41.85 -13.55
N GLN A 120 22.22 -42.01 -14.87
CA GLN A 120 20.94 -42.30 -15.51
C GLN A 120 20.43 -43.70 -15.18
N ASP A 121 21.31 -44.69 -15.10
CA ASP A 121 20.91 -46.09 -14.91
C ASP A 121 20.73 -46.43 -13.43
N ASN A 122 21.60 -45.88 -12.56
CA ASN A 122 21.57 -46.18 -11.12
C ASN A 122 20.62 -45.29 -10.31
N ASP A 123 20.32 -44.07 -10.77
CA ASP A 123 19.54 -43.08 -9.99
C ASP A 123 18.17 -42.76 -10.66
N THR A 124 17.63 -43.64 -11.51
CA THR A 124 16.39 -43.37 -12.29
C THR A 124 15.21 -42.92 -11.41
N GLU A 125 14.91 -43.62 -10.31
CA GLU A 125 13.77 -43.29 -9.42
C GLU A 125 13.95 -41.92 -8.74
N LEU A 126 15.18 -41.61 -8.30
CA LEU A 126 15.52 -40.33 -7.71
C LEU A 126 15.36 -39.20 -8.72
N ARG A 127 15.86 -39.38 -9.95
CA ARG A 127 15.70 -38.41 -11.04
C ARG A 127 14.22 -38.14 -11.34
N GLN A 128 13.38 -39.17 -11.37
CA GLN A 128 11.93 -39.02 -11.56
C GLN A 128 11.28 -38.27 -10.40
N SER A 129 11.64 -38.60 -9.16
CA SER A 129 11.15 -37.93 -7.96
C SER A 129 11.52 -36.44 -7.92
N LEU A 130 12.76 -36.10 -8.27
CA LEU A 130 13.23 -34.72 -8.38
C LEU A 130 12.50 -33.95 -9.48
N LYS A 131 12.31 -34.54 -10.66
CA LYS A 131 11.53 -33.93 -11.76
C LYS A 131 10.09 -33.66 -11.33
N LYS A 132 9.44 -34.63 -10.67
CA LYS A 132 8.08 -34.47 -10.13
C LYS A 132 8.02 -33.36 -9.08
N ALA A 133 8.98 -33.33 -8.15
CA ALA A 133 9.06 -32.27 -7.15
C ALA A 133 9.28 -30.88 -7.77
N GLY A 134 10.12 -30.79 -8.81
CA GLY A 134 10.33 -29.57 -9.59
C GLY A 134 9.05 -29.09 -10.28
N ALA A 135 8.34 -29.99 -10.96
CA ALA A 135 7.08 -29.68 -11.62
C ALA A 135 6.02 -29.15 -10.65
N ILE A 136 5.87 -29.79 -9.48
CA ILE A 136 4.96 -29.32 -8.42
C ILE A 136 5.36 -27.93 -7.93
N LYS A 137 6.64 -27.69 -7.65
CA LYS A 137 7.14 -26.38 -7.18
C LYS A 137 6.91 -25.28 -8.20
N GLN A 138 7.14 -25.57 -9.48
CA GLN A 138 6.90 -24.63 -10.56
C GLN A 138 5.41 -24.30 -10.69
N GLN A 139 4.54 -25.32 -10.63
CA GLN A 139 3.09 -25.13 -10.67
C GLN A 139 2.59 -24.28 -9.48
N GLU A 140 3.13 -24.51 -8.29
CA GLU A 140 2.74 -23.77 -7.08
C GLU A 140 3.45 -22.42 -6.91
N LEU A 141 4.46 -22.11 -7.74
CA LEU A 141 5.31 -20.94 -7.59
C LEU A 141 4.52 -19.62 -7.48
N PRO A 142 3.46 -19.36 -8.27
CA PRO A 142 2.64 -18.16 -8.12
C PRO A 142 2.02 -18.04 -6.71
N ALA A 143 1.49 -19.15 -6.17
CA ALA A 143 0.97 -19.19 -4.81
C ALA A 143 2.06 -19.01 -3.75
N ARG A 144 3.27 -19.53 -3.98
CA ARG A 144 4.42 -19.33 -3.08
C ARG A 144 4.87 -17.88 -3.04
N ILE A 145 4.89 -17.21 -4.20
CA ILE A 145 5.17 -15.78 -4.30
C ILE A 145 4.09 -14.98 -3.58
N PHE A 146 2.80 -15.31 -3.76
CA PHE A 146 1.70 -14.68 -3.02
C PHE A 146 1.88 -14.83 -1.50
N ALA A 147 2.19 -16.05 -1.05
CA ALA A 147 2.37 -16.34 0.37
C ALA A 147 3.54 -15.55 0.99
N ALA A 148 4.65 -15.40 0.26
CA ALA A 148 5.85 -14.69 0.69
C ALA A 148 5.75 -13.16 0.56
N SER A 149 4.83 -12.65 -0.27
CA SER A 149 4.61 -11.22 -0.47
C SER A 149 3.29 -10.76 0.12
N LEU A 150 2.23 -10.76 -0.68
CA LEU A 150 0.91 -10.22 -0.36
C LEU A 150 0.27 -10.87 0.88
N ALA A 151 0.52 -12.14 1.19
CA ALA A 151 0.07 -12.74 2.45
C ALA A 151 1.07 -12.61 3.60
N GLY A 152 2.31 -12.22 3.27
CA GLY A 152 3.46 -12.14 4.16
C GLY A 152 3.37 -11.01 5.19
N PRO A 153 4.17 -11.09 6.27
CA PRO A 153 4.16 -10.09 7.33
C PRO A 153 4.63 -8.71 6.84
N GLU A 154 5.55 -8.63 5.88
CA GLU A 154 6.13 -7.36 5.44
C GLU A 154 5.16 -6.52 4.63
N PHE A 155 4.38 -7.13 3.73
CA PHE A 155 3.29 -6.43 3.05
C PHE A 155 2.17 -6.08 4.04
N ARG A 156 1.89 -6.93 5.04
CA ARG A 156 0.92 -6.57 6.09
C ARG A 156 1.37 -5.33 6.87
N GLU A 157 2.66 -5.24 7.22
CA GLU A 157 3.24 -4.07 7.90
C GLU A 157 3.22 -2.82 7.03
N LEU A 158 3.51 -2.93 5.72
CA LEU A 158 3.37 -1.84 4.75
C LEU A 158 1.98 -1.18 4.82
N TRP A 159 0.92 -1.98 4.97
CA TRP A 159 -0.47 -1.52 5.03
C TRP A 159 -1.00 -1.34 6.46
N ALA A 160 -0.16 -1.47 7.49
CA ALA A 160 -0.59 -1.41 8.87
C ALA A 160 -1.08 0.00 9.24
N LYS A 161 -2.05 0.06 10.14
CA LYS A 161 -2.52 1.35 10.68
C LYS A 161 -1.34 2.08 11.33
N PRO A 162 -1.12 3.37 11.02
CA PRO A 162 0.02 4.09 11.58
C PRO A 162 -0.15 4.27 13.09
N ASN A 163 0.94 4.04 13.81
CA ASN A 163 1.04 4.42 15.22
C ASN A 163 1.31 5.93 15.28
N ARG A 164 0.64 6.62 16.22
CA ARG A 164 0.35 8.07 16.24
C ARG A 164 1.54 9.08 16.24
N ALA A 165 2.72 8.76 15.73
CA ALA A 165 3.91 9.63 15.81
C ALA A 165 4.64 9.90 14.48
N GLN A 166 4.07 9.56 13.31
CA GLN A 166 4.69 9.91 12.03
C GLN A 166 4.08 11.17 11.40
N THR A 167 4.96 12.08 10.98
CA THR A 167 4.60 13.27 10.19
C THR A 167 4.31 12.83 8.75
N TYR A 168 3.04 12.50 8.48
CA TYR A 168 2.54 12.20 7.13
C TYR A 168 1.66 13.36 6.61
N PRO A 169 1.77 13.76 5.33
CA PRO A 169 2.69 13.25 4.30
C PRO A 169 4.14 13.67 4.56
N ILE A 170 5.09 12.84 4.11
CA ILE A 170 6.52 13.14 4.14
C ILE A 170 6.93 14.03 2.96
N ASP A 171 8.01 14.79 3.11
CA ASP A 171 8.59 15.58 2.01
C ASP A 171 9.47 14.74 1.06
N GLY A 172 9.84 13.52 1.48
CA GLY A 172 10.64 12.56 0.70
C GLY A 172 9.82 11.50 -0.05
N ALA A 173 10.51 10.58 -0.71
CA ALA A 173 9.89 9.41 -1.33
C ALA A 173 9.64 8.32 -0.27
N ASP A 174 8.54 7.58 -0.44
CA ASP A 174 8.27 6.39 0.38
C ASP A 174 9.41 5.36 0.21
N PRO A 175 10.02 4.87 1.31
CA PRO A 175 11.13 3.93 1.26
C PRO A 175 10.79 2.60 0.56
N ALA A 176 9.52 2.18 0.54
CA ALA A 176 9.08 0.93 -0.06
C ALA A 176 8.99 0.98 -1.59
N ILE A 177 8.92 2.16 -2.23
CA ILE A 177 8.71 2.24 -3.69
C ILE A 177 9.83 1.52 -4.47
N LYS A 178 11.09 1.75 -4.13
CA LYS A 178 12.23 1.10 -4.82
C LYS A 178 12.24 -0.42 -4.57
N PRO A 179 12.16 -0.90 -3.31
CA PRO A 179 12.00 -2.32 -3.00
C PRO A 179 10.81 -2.99 -3.70
N LEU A 180 9.65 -2.35 -3.77
CA LEU A 180 8.47 -2.89 -4.47
C LEU A 180 8.72 -3.06 -5.97
N LYS A 181 9.37 -2.09 -6.62
CA LYS A 181 9.77 -2.22 -8.04
C LYS A 181 10.78 -3.34 -8.25
N GLN A 182 11.71 -3.51 -7.30
CA GLN A 182 12.67 -4.60 -7.31
C GLN A 182 11.98 -5.95 -7.16
N TRP A 183 11.03 -6.06 -6.23
CA TRP A 183 10.20 -7.25 -6.05
C TRP A 183 9.41 -7.60 -7.31
N LEU A 184 8.72 -6.62 -7.91
CA LEU A 184 7.98 -6.80 -9.16
C LEU A 184 8.85 -7.34 -10.29
N ARG A 185 10.08 -6.83 -10.44
CA ARG A 185 11.03 -7.33 -11.43
C ARG A 185 11.37 -8.79 -11.18
N TRP A 186 11.74 -9.14 -9.95
CA TRP A 186 12.05 -10.52 -9.59
C TRP A 186 10.86 -11.46 -9.76
N GLN A 187 9.66 -11.04 -9.35
CA GLN A 187 8.43 -11.79 -9.55
C GLN A 187 8.23 -12.12 -11.03
N LYS A 188 8.38 -11.16 -11.94
CA LYS A 188 8.26 -11.40 -13.39
C LYS A 188 9.30 -12.42 -13.88
N ASN A 189 10.55 -12.28 -13.45
CA ASN A 189 11.63 -13.21 -13.82
C ASN A 189 11.37 -14.63 -13.29
N TRP A 190 10.97 -14.77 -12.03
CA TRP A 190 10.67 -16.08 -11.41
C TRP A 190 9.51 -16.79 -12.10
N LEU A 191 8.46 -16.05 -12.45
CA LEU A 191 7.31 -16.57 -13.21
C LEU A 191 7.69 -16.94 -14.65
N ALA A 192 8.72 -16.31 -15.22
CA ALA A 192 9.28 -16.62 -16.54
C ALA A 192 10.30 -17.77 -16.53
N GLY A 193 10.59 -18.38 -15.37
CA GLY A 193 11.54 -19.50 -15.26
C GLY A 193 12.97 -19.12 -14.87
N GLU A 194 13.25 -17.84 -14.63
CA GLU A 194 14.56 -17.38 -14.18
C GLU A 194 14.67 -17.43 -12.65
N TRP A 195 15.02 -18.58 -12.08
CA TRP A 195 14.96 -18.82 -10.63
C TRP A 195 16.22 -18.47 -9.85
N GLN A 196 17.23 -17.88 -10.49
CA GLN A 196 18.46 -17.48 -9.82
C GLN A 196 18.19 -16.37 -8.79
N ILE A 197 18.66 -16.56 -7.56
CA ILE A 197 18.43 -15.61 -6.47
C ILE A 197 19.64 -15.39 -5.57
N ASN A 198 19.66 -14.22 -4.95
CA ASN A 198 20.42 -13.95 -3.74
C ASN A 198 19.45 -13.93 -2.54
N PRO A 199 19.47 -14.95 -1.65
CA PRO A 199 18.56 -15.03 -0.51
C PRO A 199 18.56 -13.78 0.38
N ASN A 200 19.74 -13.24 0.67
CA ASN A 200 19.88 -12.07 1.54
C ASN A 200 19.27 -10.82 0.88
N ALA A 201 19.42 -10.67 -0.44
CA ALA A 201 18.80 -9.57 -1.18
C ALA A 201 17.27 -9.63 -1.14
N VAL A 202 16.69 -10.83 -1.22
CA VAL A 202 15.24 -11.04 -1.10
C VAL A 202 14.75 -10.61 0.28
N LEU A 203 15.38 -11.11 1.34
CA LEU A 203 14.99 -10.79 2.73
C LEU A 203 15.19 -9.30 3.05
N MET A 204 16.29 -8.69 2.62
CA MET A 204 16.52 -7.25 2.79
C MET A 204 15.46 -6.42 2.04
N THR A 205 15.10 -6.82 0.81
CA THR A 205 14.06 -6.13 0.04
C THR A 205 12.71 -6.16 0.76
N LEU A 206 12.28 -7.33 1.24
CA LEU A 206 11.06 -7.46 2.06
C LEU A 206 11.14 -6.60 3.33
N GLY A 207 12.30 -6.60 3.99
CA GLY A 207 12.57 -5.79 5.18
C GLY A 207 12.54 -4.27 4.95
N GLU A 208 12.75 -3.79 3.72
CA GLU A 208 12.55 -2.39 3.34
C GLU A 208 11.10 -2.11 2.91
N ILE A 209 10.40 -3.08 2.27
CA ILE A 209 8.99 -2.95 1.92
C ILE A 209 8.13 -2.64 3.15
N ARG A 210 8.36 -3.35 4.27
CA ARG A 210 7.60 -3.15 5.52
C ARG A 210 7.71 -1.74 6.12
N LYS A 211 8.72 -0.95 5.73
CA LYS A 211 8.93 0.42 6.23
C LYS A 211 8.12 1.46 5.46
N GLY A 212 7.39 1.05 4.43
CA GLY A 212 6.61 1.97 3.61
C GLY A 212 5.41 2.57 4.34
N LEU A 213 4.84 3.58 3.71
CA LEU A 213 3.83 4.48 4.27
C LEU A 213 2.45 4.25 3.64
N ALA A 214 2.18 3.04 3.14
CA ALA A 214 0.91 2.72 2.49
C ALA A 214 -0.25 2.78 3.50
N GLY A 215 -0.02 2.33 4.74
CA GLY A 215 -0.97 2.48 5.84
C GLY A 215 -1.25 3.95 6.20
N ASP A 216 -0.23 4.80 6.23
CA ASP A 216 -0.38 6.24 6.41
C ASP A 216 -1.18 6.89 5.29
N LEU A 217 -0.91 6.50 4.04
CA LEU A 217 -1.69 6.92 2.87
C LEU A 217 -3.18 6.56 3.06
N LEU A 218 -3.50 5.32 3.43
CA LEU A 218 -4.89 4.91 3.67
C LEU A 218 -5.53 5.73 4.79
N ASN A 219 -4.82 5.94 5.90
CA ASN A 219 -5.34 6.73 7.01
C ASN A 219 -5.58 8.20 6.61
N ALA A 220 -4.67 8.80 5.84
CA ALA A 220 -4.79 10.17 5.38
C ALA A 220 -5.94 10.34 4.39
N GLN A 221 -6.12 9.41 3.46
CA GLN A 221 -7.24 9.45 2.51
C GLN A 221 -8.59 9.21 3.20
N ARG A 222 -8.63 8.35 4.21
CA ARG A 222 -9.79 8.18 5.08
C ARG A 222 -10.17 9.49 5.81
N LEU A 223 -9.18 10.23 6.32
CA LEU A 223 -9.40 11.54 6.94
C LEU A 223 -9.89 12.58 5.92
N ASN A 224 -9.31 12.61 4.72
CA ASN A 224 -9.76 13.48 3.64
C ASN A 224 -11.20 13.18 3.24
N LEU A 225 -11.56 11.91 3.07
CA LEU A 225 -12.93 11.52 2.71
C LEU A 225 -13.94 11.97 3.77
N ALA A 226 -13.67 11.69 5.05
CA ALA A 226 -14.55 12.10 6.14
C ALA A 226 -14.69 13.64 6.23
N GLY A 227 -13.57 14.36 6.05
CA GLY A 227 -13.55 15.82 6.04
C GLY A 227 -14.36 16.42 4.88
N LEU A 228 -14.16 15.89 3.66
CA LEU A 228 -14.88 16.33 2.46
C LEU A 228 -16.40 16.09 2.59
N ILE A 229 -16.81 14.90 3.03
CA ILE A 229 -18.23 14.59 3.25
C ILE A 229 -18.84 15.57 4.26
N SER A 230 -18.18 15.79 5.39
CA SER A 230 -18.69 16.68 6.45
C SER A 230 -18.79 18.13 5.99
N ALA A 231 -17.76 18.63 5.31
CA ALA A 231 -17.72 19.99 4.80
C ALA A 231 -18.75 20.22 3.69
N THR A 232 -18.96 19.23 2.81
CA THR A 232 -19.97 19.30 1.73
C THR A 232 -21.37 19.32 2.31
N ALA A 233 -21.67 18.45 3.29
CA ALA A 233 -22.97 18.44 3.96
C ALA A 233 -23.32 19.79 4.64
N LEU A 234 -22.33 20.49 5.21
CA LEU A 234 -22.52 21.83 5.75
C LEU A 234 -22.92 22.84 4.68
N ILE A 235 -22.24 22.81 3.52
CA ILE A 235 -22.48 23.72 2.40
C ILE A 235 -23.86 23.43 1.79
N ASP A 236 -24.18 22.17 1.54
CA ASP A 236 -25.47 21.74 0.97
C ASP A 236 -26.64 22.07 1.90
N SER A 237 -26.47 21.89 3.22
CA SER A 237 -27.46 22.31 4.21
C SER A 237 -27.72 23.81 4.18
N ARG A 238 -26.71 24.63 3.83
CA ARG A 238 -26.92 26.06 3.64
C ARG A 238 -27.64 26.36 2.32
N LEU A 239 -27.23 25.72 1.22
CA LEU A 239 -27.82 25.89 -0.11
C LEU A 239 -29.30 25.51 -0.16
N GLY A 240 -29.69 24.39 0.46
CA GLY A 240 -31.07 23.87 0.41
C GLY A 240 -32.06 24.54 1.35
N ASN A 241 -31.60 25.40 2.27
CA ASN A 241 -32.45 26.07 3.25
C ASN A 241 -32.54 27.58 2.97
N ARG A 242 -31.87 28.38 3.79
CA ARG A 242 -31.87 29.84 3.66
C ARG A 242 -30.64 30.25 2.84
N PRO A 243 -30.81 30.92 1.68
CA PRO A 243 -29.69 31.33 0.86
C PRO A 243 -28.70 32.18 1.67
N LEU A 244 -27.40 32.02 1.43
CA LEU A 244 -26.39 32.85 2.08
C LEU A 244 -26.48 34.29 1.59
N CYS A 245 -26.81 34.46 0.31
CA CYS A 245 -26.97 35.73 -0.36
C CYS A 245 -28.37 35.81 -0.97
N LEU A 246 -29.09 36.89 -0.68
CA LEU A 246 -30.24 37.27 -1.51
C LEU A 246 -29.68 37.71 -2.87
N VAL A 247 -30.29 37.29 -3.97
CA VAL A 247 -29.77 37.49 -5.34
C VAL A 247 -29.26 38.94 -5.53
N GLY A 248 -27.96 39.09 -5.82
CA GLY A 248 -27.31 40.39 -6.05
C GLY A 248 -26.74 41.10 -4.80
N SER A 249 -26.91 40.55 -3.60
CA SER A 249 -26.30 41.07 -2.36
C SER A 249 -25.00 40.33 -2.01
N SER A 250 -23.95 41.06 -1.63
CA SER A 250 -22.67 40.50 -1.15
C SER A 250 -22.51 40.76 0.36
N PRO A 251 -23.24 40.04 1.23
CA PRO A 251 -23.11 40.21 2.67
C PRO A 251 -21.68 39.87 3.14
N PRO A 252 -21.21 40.44 4.26
CA PRO A 252 -19.90 40.11 4.84
C PRO A 252 -19.65 38.60 4.99
N ALA A 253 -20.72 37.83 5.26
CA ALA A 253 -20.70 36.36 5.34
C ALA A 253 -20.17 35.68 4.07
N ALA A 254 -20.46 36.21 2.87
CA ALA A 254 -19.95 35.66 1.61
C ALA A 254 -18.43 35.84 1.47
N SER A 255 -17.92 37.02 1.86
CA SER A 255 -16.47 37.28 1.91
C SER A 255 -15.77 36.41 2.95
N HIS A 256 -16.39 36.24 4.13
CA HIS A 256 -15.88 35.32 5.15
C HIS A 256 -15.83 33.87 4.65
N PHE A 257 -16.86 33.39 3.95
CA PHE A 257 -16.88 32.05 3.36
C PHE A 257 -15.75 31.86 2.35
N ARG A 258 -15.61 32.79 1.40
CA ARG A 258 -14.51 32.77 0.42
C ARG A 258 -13.14 32.76 1.10
N ASN A 259 -12.96 33.58 2.15
CA ASN A 259 -11.72 33.62 2.91
C ASN A 259 -11.44 32.31 3.66
N VAL A 260 -12.48 31.67 4.20
CA VAL A 260 -12.36 30.36 4.86
C VAL A 260 -11.95 29.29 3.85
N LEU A 261 -12.58 29.26 2.66
CA LEU A 261 -12.22 28.35 1.58
C LEU A 261 -10.77 28.57 1.13
N SER A 262 -10.39 29.80 0.81
CA SER A 262 -9.04 30.13 0.33
C SER A 262 -7.94 29.78 1.35
N LYS A 263 -8.12 30.18 2.62
CA LYS A 263 -7.07 30.03 3.64
C LYS A 263 -6.96 28.62 4.21
N PHE A 264 -8.08 27.94 4.47
CA PHE A 264 -8.07 26.67 5.19
C PHE A 264 -8.24 25.47 4.26
N PHE A 265 -9.03 25.58 3.20
CA PHE A 265 -9.17 24.49 2.24
C PHE A 265 -8.10 24.53 1.16
N ILE A 266 -7.99 25.62 0.40
CA ILE A 266 -7.08 25.70 -0.75
C ILE A 266 -5.61 25.74 -0.31
N ALA A 267 -5.25 26.70 0.55
CA ALA A 267 -3.85 26.93 0.93
C ALA A 267 -3.25 25.86 1.87
N ASP A 268 -4.09 25.13 2.62
CA ASP A 268 -3.64 24.12 3.60
C ASP A 268 -4.05 22.69 3.20
N ILE A 269 -5.36 22.38 3.24
CA ILE A 269 -5.85 21.01 3.00
C ILE A 269 -5.54 20.52 1.58
N GLN A 270 -5.89 21.27 0.53
CA GLN A 270 -5.65 20.85 -0.87
C GLN A 270 -4.15 20.77 -1.19
N LYS A 271 -3.33 21.68 -0.64
CA LYS A 271 -1.88 21.62 -0.76
C LYS A 271 -1.32 20.33 -0.16
N THR A 272 -1.81 19.94 1.01
CA THR A 272 -1.43 18.68 1.66
C THR A 272 -1.97 17.47 0.91
N ALA A 273 -3.22 17.51 0.45
CA ALA A 273 -3.84 16.46 -0.37
C ALA A 273 -3.07 16.22 -1.68
N SER A 274 -2.49 17.26 -2.28
CA SER A 274 -1.65 17.14 -3.47
C SER A 274 -0.38 16.31 -3.21
N ARG A 275 0.25 16.44 -2.03
CA ARG A 275 1.38 15.58 -1.62
C ARG A 275 0.95 14.13 -1.42
N ILE A 276 -0.19 13.93 -0.76
CA ILE A 276 -0.77 12.60 -0.52
C ILE A 276 -1.10 11.92 -1.84
N ASN A 277 -1.69 12.66 -2.80
CA ASN A 277 -2.00 12.13 -4.12
C ASN A 277 -0.72 11.76 -4.90
N ARG A 278 0.34 12.59 -4.84
CA ARG A 278 1.63 12.20 -5.46
C ARG A 278 2.16 10.90 -4.88
N HIS A 279 2.07 10.71 -3.56
CA HIS A 279 2.45 9.44 -2.94
C HIS A 279 1.61 8.28 -3.48
N GLN A 280 0.29 8.44 -3.54
CA GLN A 280 -0.63 7.46 -4.12
C GLN A 280 -0.26 7.08 -5.57
N GLN A 281 0.02 8.07 -6.42
CA GLN A 281 0.38 7.86 -7.83
C GLN A 281 1.73 7.18 -8.01
N GLN A 282 2.63 7.25 -7.03
CA GLN A 282 3.91 6.55 -7.08
C GLN A 282 3.81 5.11 -6.57
N LEU A 283 2.97 4.88 -5.56
CA LEU A 283 2.85 3.59 -4.88
C LEU A 283 1.89 2.63 -5.59
N LEU A 284 0.66 3.08 -5.88
CA LEU A 284 -0.41 2.18 -6.33
C LEU A 284 -0.14 1.50 -7.68
N PRO A 285 0.47 2.15 -8.70
CA PRO A 285 0.77 1.45 -9.95
C PRO A 285 1.69 0.24 -9.73
N VAL A 286 2.69 0.35 -8.85
CA VAL A 286 3.60 -0.76 -8.56
C VAL A 286 2.88 -1.89 -7.83
N ILE A 287 2.00 -1.56 -6.88
CA ILE A 287 1.17 -2.55 -6.18
C ILE A 287 0.21 -3.25 -7.15
N HIS A 288 -0.44 -2.48 -8.02
CA HIS A 288 -1.35 -3.01 -9.02
C HIS A 288 -0.64 -3.93 -10.02
N ASP A 289 0.57 -3.59 -10.45
CA ASP A 289 1.37 -4.46 -11.31
C ASP A 289 1.77 -5.77 -10.61
N ILE A 290 2.13 -5.71 -9.32
CA ILE A 290 2.43 -6.90 -8.51
C ILE A 290 1.19 -7.80 -8.44
N GLU A 291 0.04 -7.23 -8.09
CA GLU A 291 -1.24 -7.93 -7.99
C GLU A 291 -1.65 -8.55 -9.32
N THR A 292 -1.74 -7.75 -10.38
CA THR A 292 -2.22 -8.16 -11.70
C THR A 292 -1.35 -9.26 -12.30
N THR A 293 -0.03 -9.05 -12.34
CA THR A 293 0.92 -10.04 -12.87
C THR A 293 0.78 -11.38 -12.13
N LEU A 294 0.61 -11.34 -10.80
CA LEU A 294 0.55 -12.56 -10.00
C LEU A 294 -0.81 -13.26 -10.15
N PHE A 295 -1.90 -12.51 -10.14
CA PHE A 295 -3.26 -13.05 -10.18
C PHE A 295 -3.61 -13.63 -11.54
N GLU A 296 -3.09 -13.07 -12.63
CA GLU A 296 -3.21 -13.65 -13.97
C GLU A 296 -2.59 -15.05 -14.03
N VAL A 297 -1.38 -15.23 -13.49
CA VAL A 297 -0.71 -16.54 -13.49
C VAL A 297 -1.34 -17.50 -12.48
N MET A 298 -1.81 -17.01 -11.32
CA MET A 298 -2.58 -17.85 -10.39
C MET A 298 -3.87 -18.35 -11.03
N ALA A 299 -4.61 -17.47 -11.74
CA ALA A 299 -5.85 -17.84 -12.41
C ALA A 299 -5.62 -18.86 -13.53
N SER A 300 -4.57 -18.69 -14.35
CA SER A 300 -4.24 -19.66 -15.40
C SER A 300 -3.81 -21.03 -14.87
N ALA A 301 -3.31 -21.08 -13.64
CA ALA A 301 -2.94 -22.30 -12.93
C ALA A 301 -4.07 -22.89 -12.05
N ASP A 302 -5.31 -22.37 -12.15
CA ASP A 302 -6.47 -22.74 -11.30
C ASP A 302 -6.22 -22.57 -9.79
N ILE A 303 -5.35 -21.62 -9.43
CA ILE A 303 -5.05 -21.28 -8.04
C ILE A 303 -6.01 -20.17 -7.60
N LYS A 304 -6.91 -20.50 -6.69
CA LYS A 304 -7.89 -19.55 -6.15
C LYS A 304 -7.23 -18.54 -5.21
N LEU A 305 -7.36 -17.26 -5.53
CA LEU A 305 -7.00 -16.17 -4.62
C LEU A 305 -7.91 -16.19 -3.37
N PRO A 306 -7.41 -15.93 -2.15
CA PRO A 306 -8.25 -15.83 -0.95
C PRO A 306 -9.29 -14.70 -1.07
N GLU A 307 -10.52 -14.97 -0.64
CA GLU A 307 -11.64 -14.02 -0.74
C GLU A 307 -11.38 -12.74 0.07
N GLN A 308 -10.79 -12.88 1.25
CA GLN A 308 -10.47 -11.76 2.12
C GLN A 308 -9.45 -10.80 1.48
N TYR A 309 -8.56 -11.32 0.63
CA TYR A 309 -7.67 -10.47 -0.15
C TYR A 309 -8.42 -9.69 -1.24
N ARG A 310 -9.29 -10.38 -2.01
CA ARG A 310 -10.13 -9.73 -3.02
C ARG A 310 -10.98 -8.61 -2.43
N GLN A 311 -11.62 -8.89 -1.30
CA GLN A 311 -12.43 -7.90 -0.60
C GLN A 311 -11.59 -6.70 -0.14
N TRP A 312 -10.40 -6.94 0.41
CA TRP A 312 -9.49 -5.86 0.79
C TRP A 312 -9.05 -5.01 -0.41
N GLN A 313 -8.70 -5.64 -1.53
CA GLN A 313 -8.32 -4.95 -2.78
C GLN A 313 -9.47 -4.08 -3.30
N SER A 314 -10.69 -4.62 -3.32
CA SER A 314 -11.91 -3.91 -3.73
C SER A 314 -12.20 -2.72 -2.83
N ASN A 315 -12.18 -2.91 -1.50
CA ASN A 315 -12.43 -1.84 -0.53
C ASN A 315 -11.37 -0.73 -0.62
N ARG A 316 -10.11 -1.09 -0.87
CA ARG A 316 -9.01 -0.14 -1.10
C ARG A 316 -9.28 0.71 -2.34
N GLN A 317 -9.67 0.09 -3.45
CA GLN A 317 -9.99 0.78 -4.69
C GLN A 317 -11.20 1.72 -4.50
N GLN A 318 -12.26 1.23 -3.88
CA GLN A 318 -13.46 1.99 -3.59
C GLN A 318 -13.19 3.23 -2.72
N LEU A 319 -12.29 3.15 -1.73
CA LEU A 319 -11.88 4.31 -0.92
C LEU A 319 -11.35 5.45 -1.81
N PHE A 320 -10.49 5.13 -2.77
CA PHE A 320 -9.90 6.15 -3.65
C PHE A 320 -10.90 6.71 -4.65
N GLU A 321 -11.83 5.89 -5.16
CA GLU A 321 -12.91 6.34 -6.05
C GLU A 321 -13.88 7.29 -5.31
N LEU A 322 -14.31 6.91 -4.10
CA LEU A 322 -15.16 7.75 -3.25
C LEU A 322 -14.48 9.07 -2.91
N LEU A 323 -13.16 9.07 -2.70
CA LEU A 323 -12.41 10.30 -2.44
C LEU A 323 -12.43 11.25 -3.65
N ILE A 324 -12.23 10.73 -4.86
CA ILE A 324 -12.30 11.54 -6.10
C ILE A 324 -13.68 12.17 -6.22
N GLN A 325 -14.74 11.40 -5.97
CA GLN A 325 -16.12 11.89 -6.02
C GLN A 325 -16.38 12.95 -4.95
N ALA A 326 -16.05 12.67 -3.68
CA ALA A 326 -16.24 13.60 -2.57
C ALA A 326 -15.49 14.92 -2.76
N HIS A 327 -14.33 14.89 -3.42
CA HIS A 327 -13.60 16.11 -3.76
C HIS A 327 -14.35 16.97 -4.79
N ARG A 328 -14.87 16.33 -5.85
CA ARG A 328 -15.67 17.02 -6.87
C ARG A 328 -16.94 17.60 -6.27
N ASP A 329 -17.64 16.82 -5.45
CA ASP A 329 -18.88 17.26 -4.78
C ASP A 329 -18.61 18.49 -3.92
N HIS A 330 -17.54 18.47 -3.13
CA HIS A 330 -17.16 19.60 -2.28
C HIS A 330 -16.85 20.87 -3.09
N VAL A 331 -16.05 20.76 -4.16
CA VAL A 331 -15.72 21.89 -5.03
C VAL A 331 -16.96 22.45 -5.73
N ASN A 332 -17.85 21.58 -6.19
CA ASN A 332 -19.10 21.96 -6.84
C ASN A 332 -20.04 22.69 -5.85
N ALA A 333 -20.22 22.15 -4.64
CA ALA A 333 -21.04 22.76 -3.61
C ALA A 333 -20.49 24.14 -3.20
N ALA A 334 -19.18 24.23 -2.95
CA ALA A 334 -18.53 25.49 -2.63
C ALA A 334 -18.64 26.53 -3.76
N GLY A 335 -18.49 26.07 -5.02
CA GLY A 335 -18.69 26.89 -6.21
C GLY A 335 -20.11 27.42 -6.34
N ALA A 336 -21.11 26.55 -6.18
CA ALA A 336 -22.53 26.93 -6.22
C ALA A 336 -22.88 27.99 -5.16
N LEU A 337 -22.36 27.84 -3.95
CA LEU A 337 -22.57 28.82 -2.88
C LEU A 337 -21.94 30.18 -3.18
N LEU A 338 -20.72 30.21 -3.74
CA LEU A 338 -20.11 31.47 -4.19
C LEU A 338 -20.86 32.09 -5.35
N HIS A 339 -21.34 31.27 -6.29
CA HIS A 339 -22.07 31.72 -7.47
C HIS A 339 -23.42 32.36 -7.10
N GLN A 340 -24.09 31.85 -6.06
CA GLN A 340 -25.29 32.48 -5.46
C GLN A 340 -25.00 33.92 -4.99
N CYS A 341 -23.76 34.22 -4.62
CA CYS A 341 -23.31 35.53 -4.15
C CYS A 341 -22.63 36.38 -5.24
N GLY A 342 -22.65 35.94 -6.51
CA GLY A 342 -21.94 36.62 -7.60
C GLY A 342 -20.41 36.57 -7.46
N MET A 343 -19.88 35.61 -6.71
CA MET A 343 -18.44 35.42 -6.49
C MET A 343 -17.94 34.16 -7.20
N THR A 344 -16.65 34.13 -7.52
CA THR A 344 -15.95 32.93 -7.98
C THR A 344 -15.05 32.36 -6.87
N PRO A 345 -14.77 31.04 -6.89
CA PRO A 345 -13.63 30.48 -6.16
C PRO A 345 -12.38 31.12 -6.75
N GLY A 346 -11.68 31.93 -5.95
CA GLY A 346 -10.48 32.65 -6.39
C GLY A 346 -9.29 31.75 -6.66
#